data_AF-A0A2A4YYK1-F1
#
_entry.id   AF-A0A2A4YYK1-F1
#
_cell.length_a   1.000
_cell.length_b   1.000
_cell.length_c   1.000
_cell.angle_alpha   90.00
_cell.angle_beta   90.00
_cell.angle_gamma   90.00
#
_symmetry.space_group_name_H-M   'P 1'
#
loop_
_entity.id
_entity.type
_entity.pdbx_description
1 polymer ?
#
loop_
_entity_poly.entity_id
_entity_poly.type
_entity_poly.pdbx_seq_one_letter_code
_entity_poly.pdbx_strand_id
1 'polypeptide(L)'
;MIKTPAIYLSAVILALALTACSHMPISTMAKMVTLDETKINPIAGNYAFRLPNNVQMAQGQPVVTISLTATATQPAVSETFIMQKVSAPLSSKHLLSQVKVGRHIDVYKFSQKDQAIANTLRPRIRKMQIEKNSQKNGRGRVQMKFALCTTTNVTIHDTVGNVYIQLNPQDDFLTLLQDVNFLEYTNKNSKIKFAKDKSLPSCK
;
A
#
# COMPACT_ATOMS: atom_id res chain seq x y z
N MET A 1 8.24 -52.73 9.62
CA MET A 1 8.88 -51.74 8.72
C MET A 1 8.03 -50.46 8.72
N ILE A 2 8.43 -49.45 9.48
CA ILE A 2 7.72 -48.17 9.57
C ILE A 2 8.37 -47.20 8.57
N LYS A 3 7.85 -47.14 7.34
CA LYS A 3 8.20 -46.11 6.37
C LYS A 3 7.14 -45.02 6.49
N THR A 4 7.48 -43.84 7.01
CA THR A 4 6.97 -42.50 6.61
C THR A 4 7.32 -41.38 7.62
N PRO A 5 8.57 -40.92 7.71
CA PRO A 5 8.87 -39.60 8.33
C PRO A 5 8.91 -38.45 7.31
N ALA A 6 9.09 -38.74 6.01
CA ALA A 6 9.32 -37.73 4.97
C ALA A 6 8.05 -36.93 4.58
N ILE A 7 6.86 -37.53 4.66
CA ILE A 7 5.59 -36.87 4.28
C ILE A 7 5.21 -35.79 5.30
N TYR A 8 5.46 -36.04 6.59
CA TYR A 8 5.13 -35.08 7.66
C TYR A 8 6.02 -33.83 7.63
N LEU A 9 7.29 -33.97 7.26
CA LEU A 9 8.20 -32.82 7.16
C LEU A 9 7.79 -31.85 6.03
N SER A 10 7.30 -32.37 4.91
CA SER A 10 6.82 -31.55 3.79
C SER A 10 5.54 -30.78 4.14
N ALA A 11 4.61 -31.41 4.89
CA ALA A 11 3.39 -30.76 5.34
C ALA A 11 3.66 -29.61 6.33
N VAL A 12 4.65 -29.74 7.22
CA VAL A 12 5.03 -28.69 8.18
C VAL A 12 5.68 -27.50 7.47
N ILE A 13 6.54 -27.74 6.48
CA ILE A 13 7.17 -26.68 5.69
C ILE A 13 6.12 -25.90 4.87
N LEU A 14 5.12 -26.60 4.31
CA LEU A 14 4.03 -25.96 3.58
C LEU A 14 3.10 -25.15 4.51
N ALA A 15 2.83 -25.65 5.71
CA ALA A 15 2.06 -24.94 6.73
C ALA A 15 2.77 -23.65 7.23
N LEU A 16 4.09 -23.70 7.39
CA LEU A 16 4.90 -22.53 7.78
C LEU A 16 4.97 -21.49 6.65
N ALA A 17 5.03 -21.93 5.38
CA ALA A 17 5.06 -21.03 4.22
C ALA A 17 3.76 -20.20 4.06
N LEU A 18 2.61 -20.71 4.50
CA LEU A 18 1.32 -20.01 4.44
C LEU A 18 1.22 -18.80 5.38
N THR A 19 2.06 -18.74 6.43
CA THR A 19 2.02 -17.63 7.40
C THR A 19 2.68 -16.34 6.88
N ALA A 20 3.49 -16.41 5.82
CA ALA A 20 4.27 -15.28 5.32
C ALA A 20 3.46 -14.24 4.51
N CYS A 21 2.25 -14.59 4.03
CA CYS A 21 1.36 -13.67 3.31
C CYS A 21 0.23 -13.08 4.18
N SER A 22 0.28 -13.28 5.50
CA SER A 22 -0.83 -13.08 6.46
C SER A 22 -1.26 -11.63 6.71
N HIS A 23 -0.53 -10.62 6.22
CA HIS A 23 -0.84 -9.21 6.50
C HIS A 23 -1.98 -8.65 5.65
N MET A 24 -2.41 -9.36 4.60
CA MET A 24 -3.51 -8.94 3.75
C MET A 24 -4.78 -9.75 4.04
N PRO A 25 -5.91 -9.10 4.41
CA PRO A 25 -7.15 -9.81 4.66
C PRO A 25 -7.66 -10.56 3.42
N ILE A 26 -8.19 -11.77 3.64
CA ILE A 26 -8.76 -12.63 2.57
C ILE A 26 -9.87 -11.89 1.82
N SER A 27 -10.70 -11.12 2.53
CA SER A 27 -11.75 -10.30 1.94
C SER A 27 -11.21 -9.28 0.93
N THR A 28 -10.05 -8.68 1.21
CA THR A 28 -9.38 -7.76 0.30
C THR A 28 -8.78 -8.50 -0.88
N MET A 29 -8.17 -9.67 -0.68
CA MET A 29 -7.68 -10.51 -1.79
C MET A 29 -8.80 -10.87 -2.76
N ALA A 30 -9.95 -11.34 -2.26
CA ALA A 30 -11.10 -11.68 -3.09
C ALA A 30 -11.63 -10.47 -3.88
N LYS A 31 -11.69 -9.29 -3.25
CA LYS A 31 -12.04 -8.05 -3.94
C LYS A 31 -11.01 -7.67 -5.00
N MET A 32 -9.71 -7.82 -4.74
CA MET A 32 -8.66 -7.53 -5.72
C MET A 32 -8.67 -8.49 -6.91
N VAL A 33 -9.02 -9.76 -6.73
CA VAL A 33 -9.14 -10.74 -7.83
C VAL A 33 -10.33 -10.41 -8.74
N THR A 34 -11.42 -9.92 -8.16
CA THR A 34 -12.64 -9.57 -8.90
C THR A 34 -12.62 -8.13 -9.45
N LEU A 35 -11.60 -7.37 -9.09
CA LEU A 35 -11.41 -5.99 -9.51
C LEU A 35 -10.97 -5.95 -10.98
N ASP A 36 -11.84 -5.41 -11.83
CA ASP A 36 -11.54 -5.14 -13.23
C ASP A 36 -10.49 -4.02 -13.31
N GLU A 37 -9.22 -4.40 -13.51
CA GLU A 37 -8.08 -3.49 -13.61
C GLU A 37 -8.29 -2.37 -14.65
N THR A 38 -9.17 -2.59 -15.65
CA THR A 38 -9.47 -1.60 -16.70
C THR A 38 -10.47 -0.52 -16.26
N LYS A 39 -11.21 -0.79 -15.17
CA LYS A 39 -12.19 0.13 -14.56
C LYS A 39 -11.63 0.84 -13.34
N ILE A 40 -10.59 0.30 -12.72
CA ILE A 40 -9.91 0.95 -11.60
C ILE A 40 -9.20 2.19 -12.11
N ASN A 41 -9.48 3.34 -11.49
CA ASN A 41 -8.63 4.52 -11.63
C ASN A 41 -7.62 4.48 -10.49
N PRO A 42 -6.37 3.99 -10.71
CA PRO A 42 -5.38 3.89 -9.64
C PRO A 42 -5.01 5.24 -9.04
N ILE A 43 -5.44 6.35 -9.66
CA ILE A 43 -5.18 7.71 -9.20
C ILE A 43 -6.42 8.42 -8.62
N ALA A 44 -7.61 7.81 -8.71
CA ALA A 44 -8.78 8.31 -7.98
C ALA A 44 -8.80 7.82 -6.53
N GLY A 45 -7.82 7.00 -6.14
CA GLY A 45 -7.85 6.34 -4.86
C GLY A 45 -7.43 7.24 -3.69
N ASN A 46 -8.14 7.09 -2.58
CA ASN A 46 -7.71 7.62 -1.29
C ASN A 46 -7.00 6.53 -0.50
N TYR A 47 -6.01 6.91 0.28
CA TYR A 47 -5.25 6.00 1.13
C TYR A 47 -5.41 6.44 2.57
N ALA A 48 -5.68 5.50 3.47
CA ALA A 48 -5.76 5.81 4.89
C ALA A 48 -4.75 4.98 5.67
N PHE A 49 -4.19 5.57 6.72
CA PHE A 49 -3.21 4.93 7.60
C PHE A 49 -3.72 5.04 9.02
N ARG A 50 -3.93 3.89 9.68
CA ARG A 50 -4.17 3.87 11.13
C ARG A 50 -2.84 3.76 11.84
N LEU A 51 -2.47 4.80 12.57
CA LEU A 51 -1.17 4.95 13.22
C LEU A 51 -1.34 5.17 14.74
N PRO A 52 -0.34 4.78 15.55
CA PRO A 52 -0.23 5.20 16.95
C PRO A 52 -0.14 6.72 17.09
N ASN A 53 -0.70 7.30 18.15
CA ASN A 53 -0.81 8.76 18.32
C ASN A 53 0.53 9.52 18.35
N ASN A 54 1.61 8.84 18.68
CA ASN A 54 2.97 9.36 18.73
C ASN A 54 3.73 9.21 17.40
N VAL A 55 3.14 8.56 16.39
CA VAL A 55 3.74 8.30 15.08
C VAL A 55 2.99 9.08 14.01
N GLN A 56 3.71 9.76 13.12
CA GLN A 56 3.12 10.52 12.03
C GLN A 56 3.77 10.14 10.70
N MET A 57 3.11 10.51 9.61
CA MET A 57 3.72 10.46 8.29
C MET A 57 4.81 11.54 8.18
N ALA A 58 5.98 11.17 7.65
CA ALA A 58 7.04 12.13 7.40
C ALA A 58 6.63 13.19 6.37
N GLN A 59 7.28 14.35 6.39
CA GLN A 59 7.00 15.42 5.44
C GLN A 59 7.22 14.93 3.99
N GLY A 60 6.29 15.30 3.10
CA GLY A 60 6.34 14.88 1.69
C GLY A 60 6.00 13.41 1.45
N GLN A 61 5.42 12.72 2.45
CA GLN A 61 4.92 11.35 2.35
C GLN A 61 3.41 11.30 2.65
N PRO A 62 2.68 10.27 2.20
CA PRO A 62 3.13 9.16 1.36
C PRO A 62 3.31 9.57 -0.11
N VAL A 63 4.06 8.77 -0.85
CA VAL A 63 4.36 8.98 -2.26
C VAL A 63 3.87 7.79 -3.08
N VAL A 64 3.20 8.06 -4.20
CA VAL A 64 2.79 7.04 -5.16
C VAL A 64 3.58 7.23 -6.45
N THR A 65 4.26 6.17 -6.89
CA THR A 65 4.93 6.11 -8.19
C THR A 65 4.14 5.21 -9.12
N ILE A 66 3.80 5.72 -10.30
CA ILE A 66 3.19 4.97 -11.39
C ILE A 66 4.23 4.83 -12.49
N SER A 67 4.66 3.60 -12.73
CA SER A 67 5.63 3.27 -13.78
C SER A 67 4.99 2.37 -14.82
N LEU A 68 5.26 2.70 -16.08
CA LEU A 68 4.74 2.07 -17.26
C LEU A 68 5.93 1.74 -18.16
N THR A 69 6.10 0.46 -18.52
CA THR A 69 7.19 0.05 -19.39
C THR A 69 6.93 0.48 -20.82
N ALA A 70 8.00 0.73 -21.58
CA ALA A 70 7.87 0.96 -23.01
C ALA A 70 7.22 -0.26 -23.69
N THR A 71 6.37 0.00 -24.69
CA THR A 71 5.83 -1.00 -25.61
C THR A 71 6.25 -0.63 -27.03
N ALA A 72 5.94 -1.49 -28.00
CA ALA A 72 6.20 -1.18 -29.41
C ALA A 72 5.53 0.12 -29.89
N THR A 73 4.50 0.60 -29.20
CA THR A 73 3.72 1.77 -29.61
C THR A 73 3.77 2.94 -28.63
N GLN A 74 4.44 2.81 -27.47
CA GLN A 74 4.49 3.84 -26.43
C GLN A 74 5.83 3.85 -25.68
N PRO A 75 6.40 5.04 -25.38
CA PRO A 75 7.57 5.15 -24.53
C PRO A 75 7.24 4.78 -23.08
N ALA A 76 8.28 4.42 -22.30
CA ALA A 76 8.15 4.24 -20.87
C ALA A 76 7.76 5.58 -20.20
N VAL A 77 6.95 5.49 -19.15
CA VAL A 77 6.52 6.64 -18.34
C VAL A 77 6.70 6.30 -16.88
N SER A 78 7.23 7.22 -16.09
CA SER A 78 7.31 7.05 -14.64
C SER A 78 6.99 8.37 -13.96
N GLU A 79 5.85 8.42 -13.30
CA GLU A 79 5.35 9.62 -12.62
C GLU A 79 5.30 9.37 -11.12
N THR A 80 5.69 10.36 -10.33
CA THR A 80 5.72 10.28 -8.87
C THR A 80 4.90 11.41 -8.27
N PHE A 81 3.97 11.05 -7.40
CA PHE A 81 3.00 11.95 -6.81
C PHE A 81 3.14 11.96 -5.30
N ILE A 82 3.26 13.16 -4.73
CA ILE A 82 3.22 13.35 -3.27
C ILE A 82 1.75 13.50 -2.88
N MET A 83 1.28 12.66 -1.97
CA MET A 83 -0.10 12.73 -1.53
C MET A 83 -0.30 13.81 -0.45
N GLN A 84 -1.49 14.39 -0.42
CA GLN A 84 -1.88 15.42 0.53
C GLN A 84 -2.82 14.85 1.58
N LYS A 85 -2.53 15.17 2.86
CA LYS A 85 -3.41 14.82 3.97
C LYS A 85 -4.75 15.53 3.83
N VAL A 86 -5.83 14.81 4.06
CA VAL A 86 -7.20 15.32 4.05
C VAL A 86 -7.56 15.77 5.46
N SER A 87 -7.88 17.06 5.62
CA SER A 87 -8.27 17.63 6.92
C SER A 87 -9.77 17.48 7.24
N ALA A 88 -10.57 16.98 6.29
CA ALA A 88 -12.00 16.80 6.50
C ALA A 88 -12.29 15.65 7.49
N PRO A 89 -13.39 15.71 8.25
CA PRO A 89 -13.81 14.61 9.11
C PRO A 89 -13.94 13.29 8.34
N LEU A 90 -13.60 12.18 9.01
CA LEU A 90 -13.80 10.84 8.46
C LEU A 90 -15.29 10.59 8.26
N SER A 91 -15.71 10.41 7.00
CA SER A 91 -17.11 10.10 6.64
C SER A 91 -17.34 8.63 6.29
N SER A 92 -16.28 7.86 6.09
CA SER A 92 -16.35 6.42 5.82
C SER A 92 -16.80 5.65 7.06
N LYS A 93 -17.90 4.90 6.95
CA LYS A 93 -18.39 4.02 8.02
C LYS A 93 -17.35 2.98 8.40
N HIS A 94 -16.66 2.38 7.41
CA HIS A 94 -15.58 1.44 7.70
C HIS A 94 -14.45 2.09 8.49
N LEU A 95 -13.91 3.23 8.06
CA LEU A 95 -12.81 3.89 8.78
C LEU A 95 -13.22 4.34 10.18
N LEU A 96 -14.45 4.84 10.36
CA LEU A 96 -14.97 5.20 11.67
C LEU A 96 -14.97 4.00 12.64
N SER A 97 -15.34 2.80 12.16
CA SER A 97 -15.26 1.56 12.96
C SER A 97 -13.83 1.16 13.35
N GLN A 98 -12.81 1.72 12.69
CA GLN A 98 -11.41 1.39 12.91
C GLN A 98 -10.69 2.36 13.85
N VAL A 99 -11.35 3.45 14.27
CA VAL A 99 -10.83 4.40 15.26
C VAL A 99 -10.73 3.69 16.62
N LYS A 100 -9.55 3.74 17.23
CA LYS A 100 -9.27 3.07 18.51
C LYS A 100 -8.51 4.02 19.43
N VAL A 101 -8.66 3.86 20.74
CA VAL A 101 -7.90 4.60 21.75
C VAL A 101 -6.39 4.43 21.51
N GLY A 102 -5.63 5.52 21.66
CA GLY A 102 -4.18 5.55 21.43
C GLY A 102 -3.77 5.53 19.96
N ARG A 103 -4.72 5.58 19.03
CA ARG A 103 -4.48 5.57 17.58
C ARG A 103 -5.30 6.67 16.88
N HIS A 104 -4.82 7.08 15.72
CA HIS A 104 -5.53 7.98 14.81
C HIS A 104 -5.51 7.41 13.39
N ILE A 105 -6.34 7.97 12.52
CA ILE A 105 -6.39 7.61 11.11
C ILE A 105 -6.15 8.87 10.28
N ASP A 106 -5.11 8.81 9.46
CA ASP A 106 -4.80 9.87 8.50
C ASP A 106 -5.20 9.42 7.10
N VAL A 107 -5.96 10.26 6.39
CA VAL A 107 -6.38 10.02 5.01
C VAL A 107 -5.59 10.91 4.08
N TYR A 108 -5.15 10.35 2.96
CA TYR A 108 -4.35 11.00 1.93
C TYR A 108 -5.01 10.86 0.57
N LYS A 109 -4.92 11.92 -0.23
CA LYS A 109 -5.40 11.98 -1.61
C LYS A 109 -4.40 12.70 -2.51
N PHE A 110 -4.50 12.47 -3.81
CA PHE A 110 -3.72 13.25 -4.78
C PHE A 110 -4.14 14.73 -4.75
N SER A 111 -3.20 15.64 -4.96
CA SER A 111 -3.54 17.06 -5.15
C SER A 111 -4.41 17.24 -6.40
N GLN A 112 -5.16 18.33 -6.51
CA GLN A 112 -5.98 18.57 -7.72
C GLN A 112 -5.11 18.62 -9.00
N LYS A 113 -3.92 19.19 -8.90
CA LYS A 113 -2.93 19.22 -10.00
C LYS A 113 -2.49 17.80 -10.38
N ASP A 114 -2.16 16.98 -9.40
CA ASP A 114 -1.70 15.61 -9.62
C ASP A 114 -2.82 14.72 -10.16
N GLN A 115 -4.06 14.92 -9.70
CA GLN A 115 -5.23 14.25 -10.27
C GLN A 115 -5.39 14.58 -11.75
N ALA A 116 -5.17 15.84 -12.15
CA ALA A 116 -5.22 16.23 -13.56
C ALA A 116 -4.14 15.52 -14.39
N ILE A 117 -2.88 15.56 -13.95
CA ILE A 117 -1.75 14.87 -14.61
C ILE A 117 -2.07 13.38 -14.75
N ALA A 118 -2.50 12.77 -13.66
CA ALA A 118 -2.81 11.36 -13.63
C ALA A 118 -3.99 10.95 -14.52
N ASN A 119 -5.02 11.79 -14.61
CA ASN A 119 -6.11 11.57 -15.56
C ASN A 119 -5.61 11.54 -17.01
N THR A 120 -4.56 12.30 -17.35
CA THR A 120 -3.93 12.21 -18.68
C THR A 120 -3.17 10.89 -18.91
N LEU A 121 -2.70 10.23 -17.85
CA LEU A 121 -2.04 8.92 -17.93
C LEU A 121 -3.04 7.78 -18.11
N ARG A 122 -4.29 7.96 -17.68
CA ARG A 122 -5.34 6.93 -17.71
C ARG A 122 -5.50 6.21 -19.07
N PRO A 123 -5.60 6.91 -20.23
CA PRO A 123 -5.70 6.22 -21.52
C PRO A 123 -4.45 5.39 -21.86
N ARG A 124 -3.25 5.85 -21.45
CA ARG A 124 -2.00 5.09 -21.62
C ARG A 124 -2.01 3.83 -20.77
N ILE A 125 -2.37 3.95 -19.49
CA ILE A 125 -2.51 2.81 -18.57
C ILE A 125 -3.48 1.78 -19.15
N ARG A 126 -4.66 2.21 -19.59
CA ARG A 126 -5.68 1.33 -20.18
C ARG A 126 -5.19 0.63 -21.44
N LYS A 127 -4.55 1.37 -22.36
CA LYS A 127 -3.99 0.78 -23.58
C LYS A 127 -2.93 -0.27 -23.26
N MET A 128 -2.03 0.00 -22.31
CA MET A 128 -1.03 -0.98 -21.88
C MET A 128 -1.62 -2.21 -21.21
N GLN A 129 -2.70 -2.08 -20.43
CA GLN A 129 -3.41 -3.23 -19.87
C GLN A 129 -4.01 -4.13 -20.97
N ILE A 130 -4.57 -3.52 -22.02
CA ILE A 130 -5.07 -4.26 -23.18
C ILE A 130 -3.92 -4.97 -23.91
N GLU A 131 -2.78 -4.30 -24.09
CA GLU A 131 -1.57 -4.88 -24.71
C GLU A 131 -0.96 -6.01 -23.85
N LYS A 132 -0.98 -5.90 -22.52
CA LYS A 132 -0.58 -6.95 -21.55
C LYS A 132 -1.41 -8.22 -21.77
N ASN A 133 -2.73 -8.08 -21.84
CA ASN A 133 -3.66 -9.20 -22.05
C ASN A 133 -3.50 -9.83 -23.44
N SER A 134 -2.91 -9.08 -24.39
CA SER A 134 -2.61 -9.54 -25.76
C SER A 134 -1.18 -10.09 -25.91
N GLN A 135 -0.46 -10.36 -24.81
CA GLN A 135 0.95 -10.82 -24.78
C GLN A 135 1.97 -9.86 -25.45
N LYS A 136 1.64 -8.57 -25.65
CA LYS A 136 2.49 -7.58 -26.34
C LYS A 136 3.41 -6.78 -25.40
N ASN A 137 3.93 -7.41 -24.34
CA ASN A 137 4.92 -6.85 -23.40
C ASN A 137 4.50 -5.60 -22.58
N GLY A 138 3.24 -5.18 -22.58
CA GLY A 138 2.77 -4.10 -21.71
C GLY A 138 2.86 -4.47 -20.22
N ARG A 139 3.60 -3.70 -19.42
CA ARG A 139 3.63 -3.83 -17.95
C ARG A 139 3.46 -2.48 -17.28
N GLY A 140 2.51 -2.41 -16.35
CA GLY A 140 2.31 -1.27 -15.46
C GLY A 140 2.57 -1.68 -14.02
N ARG A 141 3.11 -0.74 -13.23
CA ARG A 141 3.34 -0.91 -11.80
C ARG A 141 2.90 0.36 -11.07
N VAL A 142 2.07 0.17 -10.04
CA VAL A 142 1.79 1.22 -9.05
C VAL A 142 2.54 0.83 -7.78
N GLN A 143 3.37 1.72 -7.27
CA GLN A 143 4.12 1.55 -6.04
C GLN A 143 3.77 2.67 -5.08
N MET A 144 3.36 2.32 -3.87
CA MET A 144 3.27 3.27 -2.77
C MET A 144 4.50 3.16 -1.88
N LYS A 145 5.09 4.30 -1.55
CA LYS A 145 6.14 4.46 -0.55
C LYS A 145 5.63 5.39 0.53
N PHE A 146 6.05 5.13 1.74
CA PHE A 146 5.76 5.99 2.88
C PHE A 146 6.92 5.91 3.84
N ALA A 147 7.15 6.99 4.57
CA ALA A 147 8.06 7.04 5.70
C ALA A 147 7.30 7.62 6.88
N LEU A 148 7.64 7.13 8.07
CA LEU A 148 7.06 7.57 9.31
C LEU A 148 8.12 8.35 10.10
N CYS A 149 7.65 9.23 10.96
CA CYS A 149 8.43 9.94 11.95
C CYS A 149 7.69 9.88 13.28
N THR A 150 8.36 10.28 14.35
CA THR A 150 7.80 10.29 15.70
C THR A 150 7.84 11.67 16.35
N THR A 151 6.82 11.98 17.16
CA THR A 151 6.79 13.21 17.98
C THR A 151 7.42 13.02 19.36
N THR A 152 7.56 11.77 19.82
CA THR A 152 8.20 11.41 21.10
C THR A 152 9.22 10.29 20.89
N ASN A 153 9.93 9.86 21.93
CA ASN A 153 10.70 8.61 21.83
C ASN A 153 9.71 7.43 21.80
N VAL A 154 9.84 6.56 20.80
CA VAL A 154 8.87 5.49 20.51
C VAL A 154 9.63 4.20 20.24
N THR A 155 9.15 3.09 20.81
CA THR A 155 9.80 1.78 20.63
C THR A 155 9.27 1.08 19.38
N ILE A 156 9.98 0.05 18.91
CA ILE A 156 9.62 -0.68 17.69
C ILE A 156 8.19 -1.26 17.76
N HIS A 157 7.77 -1.69 18.96
CA HIS A 157 6.45 -2.28 19.19
C HIS A 157 5.30 -1.29 18.98
N ASP A 158 5.59 0.00 19.05
CA ASP A 158 4.62 1.08 18.90
C ASP A 158 4.50 1.56 17.45
N THR A 159 4.85 0.73 16.47
CA THR A 159 4.78 1.07 15.03
C THR A 159 3.88 0.14 14.23
N VAL A 160 3.05 -0.64 14.93
CA VAL A 160 2.03 -1.50 14.31
C VAL A 160 0.84 -0.66 13.86
N GLY A 161 0.44 -0.79 12.60
CA GLY A 161 -0.75 -0.15 12.11
C GLY A 161 -1.34 -0.79 10.86
N ASN A 162 -2.30 -0.09 10.27
CA ASN A 162 -3.07 -0.59 9.14
C ASN A 162 -2.99 0.39 7.98
N VAL A 163 -3.04 -0.14 6.76
CA VAL A 163 -3.17 0.63 5.53
C VAL A 163 -4.50 0.27 4.89
N TYR A 164 -5.25 1.28 4.50
CA TYR A 164 -6.51 1.14 3.80
C TYR A 164 -6.43 1.86 2.46
N ILE A 165 -7.15 1.34 1.48
CA ILE A 165 -7.25 1.90 0.14
C ILE A 165 -8.72 1.99 -0.26
N GLN A 166 -9.10 3.14 -0.80
CA GLN A 166 -10.38 3.34 -1.46
C GLN A 166 -10.07 3.51 -2.94
N LEU A 167 -10.53 2.62 -3.81
CA LEU A 167 -10.21 2.66 -5.24
C LEU A 167 -11.19 3.51 -6.07
N ASN A 168 -12.40 3.71 -5.54
CA ASN A 168 -13.45 4.53 -6.12
C ASN A 168 -14.02 5.43 -5.01
N PRO A 169 -14.17 6.75 -5.23
CA PRO A 169 -14.73 7.66 -4.25
C PRO A 169 -16.13 7.29 -3.71
N GLN A 170 -16.90 6.50 -4.47
CA GLN A 170 -18.24 6.04 -4.08
C GLN A 170 -18.23 4.76 -3.23
N ASP A 171 -17.13 4.00 -3.26
CA ASP A 171 -17.00 2.76 -2.50
C ASP A 171 -16.44 3.02 -1.10
N ASP A 172 -16.61 2.09 -0.18
CA ASP A 172 -15.96 2.18 1.14
C ASP A 172 -14.46 1.78 1.06
N PHE A 173 -13.70 2.15 2.09
CA PHE A 173 -12.29 1.76 2.22
C PHE A 173 -12.13 0.24 2.39
N LEU A 174 -11.06 -0.29 1.80
CA LEU A 174 -10.63 -1.68 1.94
C LEU A 174 -9.33 -1.74 2.74
N THR A 175 -9.23 -2.68 3.69
CA THR A 175 -7.97 -2.92 4.41
C THR A 175 -6.95 -3.58 3.49
N LEU A 176 -5.93 -2.84 3.08
CA LEU A 176 -4.83 -3.35 2.26
C LEU A 176 -3.83 -4.13 3.10
N LEU A 177 -3.42 -3.55 4.23
CA LEU A 177 -2.49 -4.13 5.18
C LEU A 177 -3.06 -4.04 6.59
N GLN A 178 -3.02 -5.13 7.32
CA GLN A 178 -3.51 -5.22 8.69
C GLN A 178 -2.38 -5.57 9.66
N ASP A 179 -2.33 -4.83 10.76
CA ASP A 179 -1.43 -5.08 11.91
C ASP A 179 0.04 -5.24 11.48
N VAL A 180 0.47 -4.41 10.52
CA VAL A 180 1.85 -4.41 10.00
C VAL A 180 2.74 -3.55 10.89
N ASN A 181 3.89 -4.09 11.28
CA ASN A 181 4.97 -3.29 11.85
C ASN A 181 5.64 -2.45 10.74
N PHE A 182 5.43 -1.14 10.77
CA PHE A 182 5.90 -0.26 9.69
C PHE A 182 7.42 -0.07 9.66
N LEU A 183 8.13 -0.22 10.79
CA LEU A 183 9.59 -0.21 10.81
C LEU A 183 10.18 -1.43 10.08
N GLU A 184 9.60 -2.61 10.29
CA GLU A 184 10.03 -3.80 9.55
C GLU A 184 9.68 -3.72 8.07
N TYR A 185 8.49 -3.22 7.75
CA TYR A 185 8.01 -3.11 6.37
C TYR A 185 8.84 -2.15 5.52
N THR A 186 9.26 -1.02 6.10
CA THR A 186 10.12 -0.03 5.43
C THR A 186 11.55 -0.53 5.26
N ASN A 187 12.11 -1.29 6.21
CA ASN A 187 13.47 -1.83 6.11
C ASN A 187 13.60 -2.95 5.05
N LYS A 188 12.62 -3.85 4.95
CA LYS A 188 12.63 -4.93 3.94
C LYS A 188 12.50 -4.42 2.49
N ASN A 189 11.81 -3.29 2.29
CA ASN A 189 11.46 -2.78 0.95
C ASN A 189 12.24 -1.53 0.52
N SER A 190 13.09 -0.96 1.39
CA SER A 190 13.93 0.19 1.05
C SER A 190 15.40 -0.23 0.97
N LYS A 191 16.16 0.39 0.05
CA LYS A 191 17.64 0.33 0.09
C LYS A 191 18.23 1.15 1.25
N ILE A 192 17.37 1.81 2.03
CA ILE A 192 17.76 2.65 3.16
C ILE A 192 17.76 1.74 4.38
N LYS A 193 18.96 1.24 4.72
CA LYS A 193 19.17 0.58 6.01
C LYS A 193 18.91 1.64 7.08
N PHE A 194 17.84 1.48 7.86
CA PHE A 194 17.78 2.20 9.14
C PHE A 194 19.09 1.91 9.88
N ALA A 195 19.64 2.93 10.54
CA ALA A 195 20.82 2.76 11.37
C ALA A 195 20.60 1.58 12.34
N LYS A 196 21.68 1.00 12.88
CA LYS A 196 21.59 -0.08 13.88
C LYS A 196 20.63 0.23 15.03
N ASP A 197 20.36 1.51 15.26
CA ASP A 197 19.33 2.02 16.13
C ASP A 197 17.95 1.95 15.45
N LYS A 198 17.14 0.98 15.83
CA LYS A 198 15.82 0.67 15.24
C LYS A 198 14.75 1.69 15.69
N SER A 199 15.01 2.98 15.51
CA SER A 199 14.14 4.09 15.92
C SER A 199 13.62 4.88 14.72
N LEU A 200 12.43 5.47 14.86
CA LEU A 200 11.89 6.42 13.89
C LEU A 200 12.59 7.78 14.04
N PRO A 201 12.83 8.52 12.94
CA PRO A 201 13.34 9.89 13.02
C PRO A 201 12.29 10.81 13.69
N SER A 202 12.75 11.90 14.30
CA SER A 202 11.85 12.93 14.83
C SER A 202 11.15 13.69 13.69
N CYS A 203 9.88 14.07 13.85
CA CYS A 203 9.11 14.83 12.85
C CYS A 203 9.50 16.33 12.74
N LYS A 204 10.65 16.72 13.28
CA LYS A 204 11.13 18.12 13.28
C LYS A 204 11.55 18.60 11.91
#